data_AF-A0A257JV33-F1
#
_entry.id   AF-A0A257JV33-F1
#
_cell.length_a   1.000
_cell.length_b   1.000
_cell.length_c   1.000
_cell.angle_alpha   90.00
_cell.angle_beta   90.00
_cell.angle_gamma   90.00
#
_symmetry.space_group_name_H-M   'P 1'
#
loop_
_entity.id
_entity.type
_entity.pdbx_description
1 polymer ?
#
loop_
_entity_poly.entity_id
_entity_poly.type
_entity_poly.pdbx_seq_one_letter_code
_entity_poly.pdbx_strand_id
1 'polypeptide(L)' 'MTLALAGAREKGFKEYYICQETLDSLFKGNFKSIEELRDFNDLQQSENKYVIINYRIDKEELGTFADIVDCIYIKD' A
#
# COMPACT_ATOMS: atom_id res chain seq x y z
N MET A 1 11.76 17.93 0.09
CA MET A 1 10.50 17.25 -0.28
C MET A 1 10.17 16.26 0.84
N THR A 2 9.76 16.78 2.01
CA THR A 2 9.81 16.00 3.28
C THR A 2 8.55 16.22 4.14
N LEU A 3 7.61 17.03 3.68
CA LEU A 3 6.43 17.42 4.47
C LEU A 3 5.25 16.44 4.35
N ALA A 4 5.13 15.70 3.24
CA ALA A 4 4.04 14.75 3.06
C ALA A 4 4.20 13.47 3.90
N LEU A 5 5.42 12.94 4.04
CA LEU A 5 5.68 11.73 4.84
C LEU A 5 5.50 11.94 6.35
N ALA A 6 5.76 13.15 6.86
CA ALA A 6 5.67 13.43 8.29
C ALA A 6 4.21 13.37 8.79
N GLY A 7 3.24 13.89 8.02
CA GLY A 7 1.82 13.80 8.35
C GLY A 7 1.23 12.40 8.25
N ALA A 8 1.85 11.52 7.44
CA ALA A 8 1.46 10.13 7.32
C ALA A 8 1.84 9.30 8.57
N ARG A 9 2.90 9.66 9.30
CA ARG A 9 3.26 8.92 10.52
C ARG A 9 2.30 9.15 11.69
N GLU A 10 1.64 10.31 11.75
CA GLU A 10 0.73 10.65 12.86
C GLU A 10 -0.63 9.93 12.81
N LYS A 11 -1.08 9.40 11.66
CA LYS A 11 -2.36 8.67 11.55
C LYS A 11 -2.22 7.15 11.36
N GLY A 12 -1.04 6.59 11.61
CA GLY A 12 -0.81 5.14 11.46
C GLY A 12 -0.73 4.68 10.00
N PHE A 13 -0.38 5.58 9.07
CA PHE A 13 -0.09 5.16 7.71
C PHE A 13 1.17 4.28 7.68
N LYS A 14 1.15 3.29 6.79
CA LYS A 14 2.25 2.39 6.51
C LYS A 14 2.76 2.65 5.11
N GLU A 15 4.06 2.46 4.93
CA GLU A 15 4.72 2.57 3.64
C GLU A 15 5.16 1.17 3.22
N TYR A 16 4.92 0.83 1.96
CA TYR A 16 5.30 -0.44 1.39
C TYR A 16 5.93 -0.26 0.01
N TYR A 17 7.02 -0.98 -0.25
CA TYR A 17 7.78 -0.87 -1.50
C TYR A 17 7.38 -1.99 -2.44
N ILE A 18 7.05 -1.67 -3.68
CA ILE A 18 6.58 -2.65 -4.66
C ILE A 18 7.25 -2.51 -6.03
N CYS A 19 7.29 -3.62 -6.77
CA CYS A 19 7.73 -3.65 -8.17
C CYS A 19 6.57 -3.31 -9.15
N GLN A 20 6.90 -3.23 -10.43
CA GLN A 20 5.92 -2.93 -11.50
C GLN A 20 4.83 -4.00 -11.59
N GLU A 21 5.20 -5.27 -11.51
CA GLU A 21 4.31 -6.42 -11.68
C GLU A 21 3.23 -6.46 -10.59
N THR A 22 3.62 -6.10 -9.36
CA THR A 22 2.71 -5.93 -8.23
C THR A 22 1.77 -4.75 -8.46
N LEU A 23 2.27 -3.62 -8.94
CA LEU A 23 1.46 -2.43 -9.22
C LEU A 23 0.40 -2.71 -10.29
N ASP A 24 0.79 -3.38 -11.37
CA ASP A 24 -0.11 -3.76 -12.46
C ASP A 24 -1.20 -4.73 -11.96
N SER A 25 -0.84 -5.64 -11.05
CA SER A 25 -1.79 -6.58 -10.43
C SER A 25 -2.74 -5.89 -9.46
N LEU A 26 -2.28 -4.85 -8.75
CA LEU A 26 -3.12 -4.02 -7.89
C LEU A 26 -4.19 -3.31 -8.71
N PHE A 27 -3.82 -2.68 -9.83
CA PHE A 27 -4.78 -1.98 -10.70
C PHE A 27 -5.78 -2.92 -11.39
N LYS A 28 -5.46 -4.21 -11.52
CA LYS A 28 -6.40 -5.23 -12.00
C LYS A 28 -7.42 -5.68 -10.93
N GLY A 29 -7.27 -5.23 -9.69
CA GLY A 29 -8.17 -5.59 -8.59
C GLY A 29 -7.96 -7.03 -8.08
N ASN A 30 -6.75 -7.57 -8.22
CA ASN A 30 -6.45 -8.96 -7.88
C ASN A 30 -6.28 -9.21 -6.38
N PHE A 31 -6.29 -8.18 -5.53
CA PHE A 31 -6.03 -8.27 -4.10
C PHE A 31 -7.24 -7.81 -3.29
N LYS A 32 -7.53 -8.51 -2.19
CA LYS A 32 -8.59 -8.18 -1.23
C LYS A 32 -8.06 -7.48 0.02
N SER A 33 -6.75 -7.55 0.27
CA SER A 33 -6.09 -6.92 1.40
C SER A 33 -4.68 -6.45 1.04
N ILE A 34 -4.11 -5.60 1.89
CA ILE A 34 -2.71 -5.17 1.76
C ILE A 34 -1.75 -6.32 2.07
N GLU A 35 -2.14 -7.28 2.91
CA GLU A 35 -1.32 -8.48 3.19
C GLU A 35 -1.16 -9.36 1.95
N GLU A 36 -2.24 -9.61 1.20
CA GLU A 36 -2.16 -10.36 -0.06
C GLU A 36 -1.26 -9.67 -1.08
N LEU A 37 -1.34 -8.34 -1.18
CA LEU A 37 -0.47 -7.55 -2.05
C LEU A 37 1.00 -7.65 -1.60
N ARG A 38 1.26 -7.63 -0.30
CA ARG A 38 2.61 -7.75 0.25
C ARG A 38 3.22 -9.09 -0.10
N ASP A 39 2.51 -10.16 0.23
CA ASP A 39 2.96 -11.53 0.01
C ASP A 39 3.18 -11.80 -1.49
N PHE A 40 2.33 -11.24 -2.37
CA PHE A 40 2.55 -11.31 -3.82
C PHE A 40 3.84 -10.61 -4.27
N ASN A 41 4.13 -9.43 -3.70
CA ASN A 41 5.33 -8.67 -4.05
C ASN A 41 6.62 -9.35 -3.56
N ASP A 42 6.59 -9.97 -2.38
CA ASP A 42 7.74 -10.70 -1.83
C ASP A 42 8.12 -11.92 -2.69
N LEU A 43 7.17 -12.45 -3.48
CA LEU A 43 7.43 -13.48 -4.47
C LEU A 43 8.04 -12.94 -5.78
N GLN A 44 7.93 -11.63 -6.03
CA GLN A 44 8.53 -11.01 -7.20
C GLN A 44 10.04 -10.85 -6.96
N GLN A 45 10.86 -11.32 -7.90
CA GLN A 45 12.31 -11.09 -7.89
C GLN A 45 12.69 -9.77 -8.57
N SER A 46 11.71 -8.91 -8.83
CA SER A 46 11.86 -7.63 -9.52
C SER A 46 12.21 -6.52 -8.54
N GLU A 47 12.85 -5.47 -9.06
CA GLU A 47 13.22 -4.30 -8.27
C GLU A 47 11.98 -3.52 -7.81
N ASN A 48 11.96 -3.14 -6.53
CA ASN A 48 10.92 -2.29 -5.96
C ASN A 48 11.14 -0.82 -6.35
N LYS A 49 10.34 -0.34 -7.32
CA LYS A 49 10.41 1.00 -7.92
C LYS A 49 9.34 1.96 -7.40
N TYR A 50 8.32 1.45 -6.73
CA TYR A 50 7.20 2.25 -6.26
C TYR A 50 7.05 2.15 -4.75
N VAL A 51 6.48 3.19 -4.15
CA VAL A 51 6.09 3.22 -2.74
C VAL A 51 4.58 3.41 -2.67
N ILE A 52 3.92 2.54 -1.92
CA ILE A 52 2.52 2.62 -1.54
C ILE A 52 2.44 3.21 -0.13
N ILE A 53 1.59 4.22 0.04
CA ILE A 53 1.14 4.70 1.34
C ILE A 53 -0.27 4.16 1.58
N ASN A 54 -0.45 3.42 2.67
CA ASN A 54 -1.73 2.80 2.99
C ASN A 54 -2.08 2.96 4.47
N TYR A 55 -3.35 2.84 4.80
CA TYR A 55 -3.85 2.87 6.17
C TYR A 55 -5.11 2.04 6.32
N ARG A 56 -5.48 1.72 7.55
CA ARG A 56 -6.70 0.99 7.87
C ARG A 56 -7.72 1.94 8.46
N ILE A 57 -8.95 1.86 7.97
CA ILE A 57 -10.11 2.51 8.57
C ILE A 57 -11.02 1.44 9.15
N ASP A 58 -11.27 1.51 10.45
CA ASP A 58 -12.26 0.65 11.09
C ASP A 58 -13.67 1.15 10.73
N LYS A 59 -14.54 0.23 10.33
CA LYS A 59 -15.95 0.46 10.06
C LYS A 59 -16.75 -0.12 11.23
N GLU A 60 -16.80 0.64 12.31
CA GLU A 60 -17.42 0.22 13.58
C GLU A 60 -18.86 -0.29 13.38
N GLU A 61 -19.64 0.35 12.50
CA GLU A 61 -21.02 -0.03 12.18
C GLU A 61 -21.16 -1.44 11.56
N LEU A 62 -20.09 -1.96 10.95
CA LEU A 62 -20.07 -3.24 10.25
C LEU A 62 -19.19 -4.28 10.94
N GLY A 63 -18.55 -3.94 12.07
CA GLY A 63 -17.63 -4.81 12.78
C GLY A 63 -16.45 -5.29 11.92
N THR A 64 -16.04 -4.48 10.93
CA THR A 64 -14.99 -4.82 9.98
C THR A 64 -14.09 -3.62 9.73
N PHE A 65 -13.06 -3.77 8.91
CA PHE A 65 -12.16 -2.70 8.50
C PHE A 65 -12.05 -2.63 6.97
N ALA A 66 -11.56 -1.49 6.48
CA ALA A 66 -11.15 -1.32 5.10
C ALA A 66 -9.68 -0.91 5.07
N ASP A 67 -8.87 -1.61 4.28
CA ASP A 67 -7.53 -1.16 3.95
C ASP A 67 -7.60 -0.19 2.77
N ILE A 68 -7.04 1.00 2.94
CA ILE A 68 -7.06 2.09 1.97
C ILE A 68 -5.64 2.32 1.45
N VAL A 69 -5.50 2.34 0.12
CA VAL A 69 -4.30 2.86 -0.55
C VAL A 69 -4.52 4.35 -0.80
N ASP A 70 -3.74 5.19 -0.12
CA ASP A 70 -3.86 6.65 -0.19
C ASP A 70 -3.08 7.23 -1.37
N CYS A 71 -1.84 6.77 -1.54
CA CYS A 71 -0.92 7.30 -2.53
C CYS A 71 0.01 6.20 -3.05
N ILE A 72 0.39 6.32 -4.31
CA ILE A 72 1.46 5.53 -4.94
C ILE A 72 2.39 6.50 -5.67
N TYR A 73 3.70 6.41 -5.41
CA TYR A 73 4.70 7.25 -6.07
C TYR A 73 5.96 6.46 -6.45
N ILE A 74 6.74 6.99 -7.40
CA ILE A 74 7.99 6.40 -7.86
C ILE A 74 9.09 6.71 -6.85
N LYS A 75 9.85 5.69 -6.47
CA LYS A 75 11.02 5.80 -5.61
C LYS A 75 12.17 6.39 -6.41
N ASP A 76 12.73 7.51 -5.93
CA ASP A 76 14.00 8.07 -6.41
C ASP A 76 15.20 7.15 -6.09
#